data_AF-A0A536HRC0-F1
#
_entry.id   AF-A0A536HRC0-F1
#
_cell.length_a   1.000
_cell.length_b   1.000
_cell.length_c   1.000
_cell.angle_alpha   90.00
_cell.angle_beta   90.00
_cell.angle_gamma   90.00
#
_symmetry.space_group_name_H-M   'P 1'
#
loop_
_entity.id
_entity.type
_entity.pdbx_description
1 polymer ?
#
loop_
_entity_poly.entity_id
_entity_poly.type
_entity_poly.pdbx_seq_one_letter_code
_entity_poly.pdbx_strand_id
1 'polypeptide(L)'
;MGLAGQGSAAHPVQRTTRSHQGQGRRRNSANRGESRRAAAARAPRLVPHPSICGGCGGGQQRRGRRRHHLDLTAERTLTARDLNRALLARQFLLERSSSPLVPTLERIAGLQTQYAPSGYIGLWSRMRNFRREALTTALEQRRVIQGTLLRSTIHMVSARD
;
A
#
# COMPACT_ATOMS: atom_id res chain seq x y z
N MET A 1 -71.44 12.16 33.93
CA MET A 1 -70.18 12.11 34.70
C MET A 1 -69.03 12.55 33.79
N GLY A 2 -68.39 13.69 34.11
CA GLY A 2 -67.12 14.26 33.56
C GLY A 2 -67.17 14.81 32.12
N LEU A 3 -67.35 16.11 31.81
CA LEU A 3 -66.48 17.32 31.96
C LEU A 3 -65.08 17.13 31.33
N ALA A 4 -64.77 17.64 30.13
CA ALA A 4 -64.56 19.03 29.66
C ALA A 4 -63.26 19.72 30.18
N GLY A 5 -62.32 19.99 29.27
CA GLY A 5 -61.69 21.32 29.08
C GLY A 5 -60.40 21.72 29.83
N GLN A 6 -59.26 21.64 29.12
CA GLN A 6 -58.23 22.67 28.84
C GLN A 6 -57.64 23.63 29.92
N GLY A 7 -56.30 23.83 29.84
CA GLY A 7 -55.55 25.03 30.31
C GLY A 7 -54.20 24.69 30.96
N SER A 8 -53.05 24.67 30.26
CA SER A 8 -52.15 25.78 29.85
C SER A 8 -51.29 26.41 30.97
N ALA A 9 -49.96 26.15 30.93
CA ALA A 9 -48.82 27.04 31.24
C ALA A 9 -47.56 26.14 31.45
N ALA A 10 -46.63 25.99 30.51
CA ALA A 10 -45.56 26.91 30.12
C ALA A 10 -44.63 27.35 31.27
N HIS A 11 -43.50 26.66 31.45
CA HIS A 11 -42.33 27.17 32.16
C HIS A 11 -41.04 26.93 31.33
N PRO A 12 -40.27 27.99 31.01
CA PRO A 12 -39.09 27.92 30.14
C PRO A 12 -37.79 27.69 30.92
N VAL A 13 -36.92 26.80 30.42
CA VAL A 13 -35.51 26.70 30.87
C VAL A 13 -34.67 27.62 29.99
N GLN A 14 -34.25 28.75 30.57
CA GLN A 14 -33.50 29.79 29.87
C GLN A 14 -32.02 29.41 29.72
N ARG A 15 -31.53 29.62 28.50
CA ARG A 15 -30.15 29.56 28.05
C ARG A 15 -29.46 30.86 28.46
N THR A 16 -28.55 30.83 29.43
CA THR A 16 -27.79 32.02 29.84
C THR A 16 -26.51 32.13 29.02
N THR A 17 -26.57 32.95 27.97
CA THR A 17 -25.38 33.52 27.32
C THR A 17 -24.88 34.69 28.16
N ARG A 18 -23.68 34.60 28.73
CA ARG A 18 -23.02 35.74 29.40
C ARG A 18 -21.87 36.24 28.55
N SER A 19 -22.14 37.32 27.82
CA SER A 19 -21.17 38.20 27.19
C SER A 19 -20.46 39.06 28.24
N HIS A 20 -19.12 39.03 28.26
CA HIS A 20 -18.32 40.14 28.77
C HIS A 20 -17.20 40.46 27.78
N GLN A 21 -17.37 41.59 27.10
CA GLN A 21 -16.30 42.35 26.46
C GLN A 21 -15.49 43.08 27.55
N GLY A 22 -14.19 43.26 27.31
CA GLY A 22 -13.45 44.41 27.85
C GLY A 22 -11.99 44.18 28.24
N GLN A 23 -11.10 44.72 27.39
CA GLN A 23 -9.79 45.34 27.75
C GLN A 23 -8.69 44.37 28.20
N GLY A 24 -7.47 44.35 27.66
CA GLY A 24 -6.69 45.38 27.00
C GLY A 24 -5.26 45.27 27.53
N ARG A 25 -4.37 44.53 26.86
CA ARG A 25 -2.92 44.64 27.07
C ARG A 25 -2.19 44.59 25.74
N ARG A 26 -1.89 45.81 25.26
CA ARG A 26 -0.86 46.10 24.28
C ARG A 26 0.48 45.57 24.81
N ARG A 27 1.18 44.77 24.02
CA ARG A 27 2.65 44.72 24.04
C ARG A 27 3.12 44.74 22.59
N ASN A 28 3.65 45.88 22.19
CA ASN A 28 4.51 46.03 21.02
C ASN A 28 5.76 45.18 21.25
N SER A 29 6.12 44.35 20.28
CA SER A 29 7.52 44.02 20.04
C SER A 29 7.76 44.10 18.55
N ALA A 30 8.44 45.18 18.19
CA ALA A 30 8.86 45.51 16.85
C ALA A 30 9.74 44.40 16.25
N ASN A 31 9.48 44.14 14.97
CA ASN A 31 10.46 44.09 13.90
C ASN A 31 11.81 43.41 14.22
N ARG A 32 11.94 42.13 13.87
CA ARG A 32 13.19 41.62 13.32
C ARG A 32 12.85 40.88 12.03
N GLY A 33 13.26 41.49 10.93
CA GLY A 33 13.10 40.95 9.60
C GLY A 33 13.80 39.61 9.48
N GLU A 34 13.11 38.67 8.85
CA GLU A 34 13.77 37.51 8.27
C GLU A 34 13.25 37.37 6.85
N SER A 35 14.03 37.99 5.97
CA SER A 35 13.95 37.96 4.53
C SER A 35 13.97 36.50 4.06
N ARG A 36 12.80 35.91 3.85
CA ARG A 36 12.67 34.63 3.14
C ARG A 36 13.08 34.84 1.69
N ARG A 37 14.38 34.77 1.42
CA ARG A 37 14.92 34.59 0.08
C ARG A 37 14.35 33.27 -0.44
N ALA A 38 13.61 33.36 -1.54
CA ALA A 38 13.16 32.23 -2.33
C ALA A 38 14.37 31.35 -2.68
N ALA A 39 14.43 30.15 -2.08
CA ALA A 39 15.37 29.13 -2.50
C ALA A 39 14.91 28.65 -3.89
N ALA A 40 15.54 29.19 -4.94
CA ALA A 40 15.37 28.75 -6.30
C ALA A 40 15.60 27.23 -6.37
N ALA A 41 14.57 26.50 -6.79
CA ALA A 41 14.64 25.07 -7.07
C ALA A 41 15.74 24.85 -8.13
N ARG A 42 16.85 24.25 -7.70
CA ARG A 42 17.95 23.88 -8.57
C ARG A 42 17.52 22.61 -9.32
N ALA A 43 17.13 22.76 -10.58
CA ALA A 43 16.80 21.64 -11.46
C ALA A 43 17.99 20.65 -11.55
N PRO A 44 17.76 19.33 -11.58
CA PRO A 44 18.84 18.37 -11.76
C PRO A 44 19.42 18.52 -13.17
N ARG A 45 20.75 18.58 -13.25
CA ARG A 45 21.48 18.58 -14.53
C ARG A 45 21.27 17.22 -15.21
N LEU A 46 20.57 17.22 -16.34
CA LEU A 46 20.56 16.10 -17.29
C LEU A 46 21.98 15.90 -17.82
N VAL A 47 22.57 14.76 -17.52
CA VAL A 47 23.83 14.30 -18.13
C VAL A 47 23.47 13.75 -19.52
N PRO A 48 24.06 14.24 -20.62
CA PRO A 48 23.79 13.68 -21.95
C PRO A 48 24.36 12.26 -22.02
N HIS A 49 23.50 11.27 -22.29
CA HIS A 49 23.93 9.94 -22.68
C HIS A 49 24.42 9.98 -24.14
N PRO A 50 25.51 9.28 -24.51
CA PRO A 50 25.98 9.26 -25.88
C PRO A 50 24.87 8.77 -26.82
N SER A 51 24.63 9.57 -27.85
CA SER A 51 23.76 9.29 -28.98
C SER A 51 24.30 8.09 -29.74
N ILE A 52 23.56 6.98 -29.70
CA ILE A 52 23.78 5.84 -30.58
C ILE A 52 23.55 6.36 -32.00
N CYS A 53 24.60 6.35 -32.82
CA CYS A 53 24.49 6.72 -34.22
C CYS A 53 23.50 5.77 -34.92
N GLY A 54 22.43 6.35 -35.45
CA GLY A 54 21.58 5.67 -36.42
C GLY A 54 22.25 5.70 -37.78
N GLY A 55 22.50 4.52 -38.36
CA GLY A 55 22.94 4.39 -39.74
C GLY A 55 23.45 2.98 -40.03
N CYS A 56 22.60 2.00 -40.31
CA CYS A 56 22.16 1.58 -41.66
C CYS A 56 22.90 0.32 -42.14
N GLY A 57 22.14 -0.77 -42.37
CA GLY A 57 22.44 -1.73 -43.45
C GLY A 57 22.68 -3.19 -43.03
N GLY A 58 21.78 -4.07 -43.49
CA GLY A 58 22.21 -5.37 -44.01
C GLY A 58 21.81 -6.64 -43.24
N GLY A 59 20.61 -7.14 -43.56
CA GLY A 59 20.27 -8.55 -43.74
C GLY A 59 21.04 -9.64 -42.99
N GLN A 60 20.32 -10.40 -42.15
CA GLN A 60 20.02 -11.81 -42.42
C GLN A 60 19.15 -12.38 -41.30
N GLN A 61 17.85 -12.51 -41.59
CA GLN A 61 16.95 -13.38 -40.84
C GLN A 61 17.36 -14.84 -41.08
N ARG A 62 18.33 -15.34 -40.32
CA ARG A 62 18.49 -16.78 -40.15
C ARG A 62 17.55 -17.25 -39.05
N ARG A 63 16.34 -17.64 -39.46
CA ARG A 63 15.42 -18.45 -38.65
C ARG A 63 16.08 -19.81 -38.36
N GLY A 64 16.96 -19.85 -37.38
CA GLY A 64 17.50 -21.06 -36.80
C GLY A 64 16.42 -21.72 -35.94
N ARG A 65 15.71 -22.68 -36.52
CA ARG A 65 14.81 -23.61 -35.84
C ARG A 65 15.65 -24.42 -34.84
N ARG A 66 15.82 -23.90 -33.61
CA ARG A 66 16.57 -24.59 -32.55
C ARG A 66 15.80 -25.83 -32.13
N ARG A 67 16.20 -26.98 -32.67
CA ARG A 67 15.82 -28.29 -32.17
C ARG A 67 16.41 -28.41 -30.76
N HIS A 68 15.57 -28.41 -29.73
CA HIS A 68 15.99 -28.82 -28.41
C HIS A 68 16.26 -30.33 -28.46
N HIS A 69 17.51 -30.69 -28.68
CA HIS A 69 17.97 -32.04 -28.43
C HIS A 69 17.85 -32.27 -26.92
N LEU A 70 16.98 -33.20 -26.51
CA LEU A 70 16.89 -33.65 -25.13
C LEU A 70 18.13 -34.48 -24.83
N ASP A 71 19.21 -33.78 -24.46
CA ASP A 71 20.30 -34.39 -23.73
C ASP A 71 19.81 -34.62 -22.30
N LEU A 72 19.47 -35.87 -22.00
CA LEU A 72 18.94 -36.30 -20.71
C LEU A 72 20.02 -36.31 -19.59
N THR A 73 21.24 -35.86 -19.90
CA THR A 73 22.35 -35.74 -18.96
C THR A 73 22.93 -34.33 -18.82
N ALA A 74 22.50 -33.37 -19.64
CA ALA A 74 22.91 -31.98 -19.48
C ALA A 74 22.13 -31.33 -18.31
N GLU A 75 22.86 -30.90 -17.27
CA GLU A 75 22.27 -30.14 -16.17
C GLU A 75 21.55 -28.90 -16.74
N ARG A 76 20.25 -28.82 -16.51
CA ARG A 76 19.41 -27.75 -17.07
C ARG A 76 19.70 -26.44 -16.34
N THR A 77 20.53 -25.59 -16.94
CA THR A 77 20.72 -24.20 -16.47
C THR A 77 19.43 -23.40 -16.62
N LEU A 78 18.91 -22.86 -15.52
CA LEU A 78 17.71 -22.01 -15.52
C LEU A 78 18.03 -20.61 -16.05
N THR A 79 17.23 -20.13 -16.98
CA THR A 79 17.34 -18.76 -17.46
C THR A 79 16.72 -17.78 -16.46
N ALA A 80 17.05 -16.48 -16.57
CA ALA A 80 16.40 -15.44 -15.78
C ALA A 80 14.87 -15.41 -15.94
N ARG A 81 14.37 -15.75 -17.13
CA ARG A 81 12.93 -15.87 -17.40
C ARG A 81 12.33 -17.04 -16.64
N ASP A 82 13.01 -18.19 -16.60
CA ASP A 82 12.57 -19.36 -15.83
C ASP A 82 12.49 -19.03 -14.33
N LEU A 83 13.52 -18.37 -13.80
CA LEU A 83 13.54 -17.92 -12.40
C LEU A 83 12.42 -16.92 -12.10
N ASN A 84 12.17 -15.96 -12.99
CA ASN A 84 11.05 -15.02 -12.84
C ASN A 84 9.69 -15.73 -12.84
N ARG A 85 9.46 -16.67 -13.76
CA ARG A 85 8.21 -17.44 -13.80
C ARG A 85 8.05 -18.30 -12.55
N ALA A 86 9.13 -18.93 -12.07
CA ALA A 86 9.13 -19.69 -10.83
C ALA A 86 8.79 -18.81 -9.62
N LEU A 87 9.34 -17.60 -9.54
CA LEU A 87 9.01 -16.64 -8.49
C LEU A 87 7.54 -16.24 -8.54
N LEU A 88 7.04 -15.81 -9.71
CA LEU A 88 5.65 -15.39 -9.86
C LEU A 88 4.67 -16.52 -9.56
N ALA A 89 5.01 -17.77 -9.90
CA ALA A 89 4.24 -18.95 -9.53
C ALA A 89 4.18 -19.14 -8.01
N ARG A 90 5.35 -19.08 -7.32
CA ARG A 90 5.42 -19.19 -5.85
C ARG A 90 4.67 -18.07 -5.14
N GLN A 91 4.56 -16.90 -5.76
CA GLN A 91 3.84 -15.74 -5.25
C GLN A 91 2.36 -15.69 -5.63
N PHE A 92 1.83 -16.70 -6.32
CA PHE A 92 0.44 -16.77 -6.80
C PHE A 92 0.03 -15.61 -7.73
N LEU A 93 0.98 -15.14 -8.53
CA LEU A 93 0.78 -14.03 -9.48
C LEU A 93 0.62 -14.51 -10.93
N LEU A 94 0.92 -15.78 -11.21
CA LEU A 94 0.54 -16.41 -12.49
C LEU A 94 -0.84 -17.06 -12.41
N GLU A 95 -1.13 -17.67 -11.26
CA GLU A 95 -2.41 -18.28 -10.96
C GLU A 95 -2.76 -18.01 -9.50
N ARG A 96 -4.01 -17.58 -9.27
CA ARG A 96 -4.51 -17.29 -7.93
C ARG A 96 -4.70 -18.58 -7.14
N SER A 97 -4.23 -18.60 -5.89
CA SER A 97 -4.37 -19.71 -4.96
C SER A 97 -5.83 -19.96 -4.58
N SER A 98 -6.22 -21.24 -4.48
CA SER A 98 -7.43 -21.70 -3.81
C SER A 98 -7.20 -22.07 -2.34
N SER A 99 -5.96 -21.96 -1.85
CA SER A 99 -5.60 -22.29 -0.46
C SER A 99 -6.21 -21.28 0.52
N PRO A 100 -6.38 -21.66 1.80
CA PRO A 100 -6.81 -20.73 2.85
C PRO A 100 -5.84 -19.56 3.05
N LEU A 101 -6.32 -18.51 3.73
CA LEU A 101 -5.58 -17.25 3.91
C LEU A 101 -4.22 -17.43 4.57
N VAL A 102 -4.18 -18.09 5.74
CA VAL A 102 -2.94 -18.22 6.53
C VAL A 102 -1.88 -19.04 5.79
N PRO A 103 -2.17 -20.25 5.25
CA PRO A 103 -1.20 -20.98 4.43
C PRO A 103 -0.73 -20.22 3.19
N THR A 104 -1.59 -19.39 2.60
CA THR A 104 -1.20 -18.54 1.47
C THR A 104 -0.20 -17.47 1.92
N LEU A 105 -0.45 -16.83 3.07
CA LEU A 105 0.43 -15.81 3.63
C LEU A 105 1.81 -16.36 4.03
N GLU A 106 1.83 -17.55 4.64
CA GLU A 106 3.06 -18.29 4.98
C GLU A 106 3.88 -18.59 3.71
N ARG A 107 3.23 -19.09 2.65
CA ARG A 107 3.90 -19.43 1.39
C ARG A 107 4.53 -18.24 0.67
N ILE A 108 3.98 -17.04 0.84
CA ILE A 108 4.54 -15.82 0.23
C ILE A 108 5.50 -15.07 1.15
N ALA A 109 5.80 -15.63 2.34
CA ALA A 109 6.66 -15.04 3.37
C ALA A 109 6.15 -13.68 3.90
N GLY A 110 4.82 -13.57 4.06
CA GLY A 110 4.17 -12.36 4.52
C GLY A 110 3.99 -11.29 3.47
N LEU A 111 3.38 -10.17 3.87
CA LEU A 111 3.16 -8.99 3.02
C LEU A 111 3.62 -7.74 3.74
N GLN A 112 4.31 -6.86 3.03
CA GLN A 112 4.60 -5.52 3.55
C GLN A 112 3.30 -4.70 3.60
N THR A 113 2.96 -4.19 4.78
CA THR A 113 1.69 -3.53 5.09
C THR A 113 1.87 -2.20 5.80
N GLN A 114 2.83 -1.40 5.34
CA GLN A 114 3.04 -0.05 5.84
C GLN A 114 1.85 0.89 5.58
N TYR A 115 1.05 0.58 4.55
CA TYR A 115 -0.28 1.12 4.33
C TYR A 115 -1.29 0.00 4.51
N ALA A 116 -2.11 0.04 5.57
CA ALA A 116 -2.96 -1.09 5.96
C ALA A 116 -3.83 -1.70 4.84
N PRO A 117 -4.43 -0.92 3.92
CA PRO A 117 -5.18 -1.47 2.78
C PRO A 117 -4.36 -2.33 1.82
N SER A 118 -3.02 -2.18 1.78
CA SER A 118 -2.17 -2.98 0.89
C SER A 118 -2.25 -4.48 1.17
N GLY A 119 -2.47 -4.89 2.42
CA GLY A 119 -2.62 -6.30 2.79
C GLY A 119 -3.85 -6.93 2.15
N TYR A 120 -4.97 -6.19 2.13
CA TYR A 120 -6.21 -6.64 1.50
C TYR A 120 -6.07 -6.78 -0.01
N ILE A 121 -5.49 -5.77 -0.67
CA ILE A 121 -5.28 -5.80 -2.12
C ILE A 121 -4.28 -6.90 -2.49
N GLY A 122 -3.20 -7.05 -1.70
CA GLY A 122 -2.17 -8.05 -1.92
C GLY A 122 -2.71 -9.48 -1.86
N LEU A 123 -3.59 -9.78 -0.91
CA LEU A 123 -4.24 -11.08 -0.82
C LEU A 123 -5.34 -11.27 -1.87
N TRP A 124 -6.12 -10.22 -2.17
CA TRP A 124 -7.11 -10.25 -3.24
C TRP A 124 -6.49 -10.66 -4.58
N SER A 125 -5.36 -10.05 -4.95
CA SER A 125 -4.65 -10.38 -6.21
C SER A 125 -4.09 -11.80 -6.26
N ARG A 126 -3.89 -12.46 -5.11
CA ARG A 126 -3.24 -13.77 -5.00
C ARG A 126 -4.19 -14.93 -4.72
N MET A 127 -5.40 -14.68 -4.24
CA MET A 127 -6.36 -15.72 -3.81
C MET A 127 -7.66 -15.62 -4.60
N ARG A 128 -8.21 -16.73 -5.12
CA ARG A 128 -9.42 -16.71 -5.96
C ARG A 128 -10.67 -16.21 -5.21
N ASN A 129 -10.89 -16.72 -4.01
CA ASN A 129 -12.11 -16.47 -3.22
C ASN A 129 -11.82 -15.60 -1.98
N PHE A 130 -10.94 -14.61 -2.13
CA PHE A 130 -10.61 -13.70 -1.04
C PHE A 130 -11.81 -12.84 -0.67
N ARG A 131 -12.13 -12.81 0.63
CA ARG A 131 -13.09 -11.92 1.24
C ARG A 131 -12.37 -11.01 2.21
N ARG A 132 -12.73 -9.73 2.24
CA ARG A 132 -12.09 -8.71 3.10
C ARG A 132 -12.21 -9.12 4.58
N GLU A 133 -13.39 -9.59 4.95
CA GLU A 133 -13.76 -10.02 6.29
C GLU A 133 -12.87 -11.17 6.77
N ALA A 134 -12.47 -12.06 5.87
CA ALA A 134 -11.60 -13.18 6.23
C ALA A 134 -10.23 -12.71 6.76
N LEU A 135 -9.70 -11.61 6.22
CA LEU A 135 -8.46 -11.01 6.74
C LEU A 135 -8.71 -10.28 8.05
N THR A 136 -9.77 -9.48 8.13
CA THR A 136 -10.12 -8.74 9.35
C THR A 136 -10.31 -9.70 10.53
N THR A 137 -11.09 -10.77 10.35
CA THR A 137 -11.29 -11.81 11.36
C THR A 137 -9.98 -12.53 11.72
N ALA A 138 -9.07 -12.75 10.76
CA ALA A 138 -7.77 -13.37 11.05
C ALA A 138 -6.86 -12.47 11.91
N LEU A 139 -6.92 -11.15 11.72
CA LEU A 139 -6.22 -10.17 12.54
C LEU A 139 -6.82 -10.09 13.94
N GLU A 140 -8.15 -10.01 14.05
CA GLU A 140 -8.87 -9.99 15.33
C GLU A 140 -8.61 -11.25 16.16
N GLN A 141 -8.58 -12.41 15.52
CA GLN A 141 -8.28 -13.70 16.14
C GLN A 141 -6.78 -13.93 16.36
N ARG A 142 -5.92 -12.97 16.00
CA ARG A 142 -4.45 -13.08 16.07
C ARG A 142 -3.88 -14.32 15.37
N ARG A 143 -4.54 -14.79 14.31
CA ARG A 143 -3.97 -15.79 13.38
C ARG A 143 -3.03 -15.15 12.38
N VAL A 144 -3.21 -13.85 12.15
CA VAL A 144 -2.33 -12.99 11.39
C VAL A 144 -1.92 -11.84 12.30
N ILE A 145 -0.64 -11.49 12.30
CA ILE A 145 -0.09 -10.41 13.12
C ILE A 145 0.48 -9.34 12.19
N GLN A 146 0.29 -8.08 12.56
CA GLN A 146 0.94 -6.94 11.92
C GLN A 146 2.00 -6.38 12.86
N GLY A 147 3.25 -6.31 12.40
CA GLY A 147 4.37 -5.85 13.22
C GLY A 147 5.55 -5.39 12.39
N THR A 148 6.59 -4.88 13.03
CA THR A 148 7.84 -4.50 12.36
C THR A 148 8.74 -5.71 12.23
N LEU A 149 9.10 -6.09 10.99
CA LEU A 149 9.94 -7.26 10.72
C LEU A 149 11.08 -6.88 9.76
N LEU A 150 11.08 -7.46 8.55
CA LEU A 150 12.16 -7.40 7.59
C LEU A 150 12.49 -5.94 7.25
N ARG A 151 13.77 -5.58 7.40
CA ARG A 151 14.28 -4.23 7.09
C ARG A 151 13.54 -3.10 7.84
N SER A 152 13.07 -3.37 9.07
CA SER A 152 12.38 -2.38 9.91
C SER A 152 11.12 -1.77 9.29
N THR A 153 10.39 -2.54 8.48
CA THR A 153 9.09 -2.11 7.93
C THR A 153 7.96 -2.99 8.45
N ILE A 154 6.74 -2.45 8.41
CA ILE A 154 5.56 -3.16 8.89
C ILE A 154 5.18 -4.26 7.90
N HIS A 155 5.07 -5.48 8.41
CA HIS A 155 4.63 -6.66 7.69
C HIS A 155 3.45 -7.31 8.37
N MET A 156 2.67 -8.02 7.56
CA MET A 156 1.61 -8.90 7.97
C MET A 156 2.07 -10.34 7.74
N VAL A 157 2.13 -11.12 8.81
CA VAL A 157 2.63 -12.51 8.82
C VAL A 157 1.63 -13.42 9.53
N SER A 158 1.77 -14.73 9.36
CA SER A 158 1.05 -15.67 10.22
C SER A 158 1.50 -15.49 11.66
N ALA A 159 0.70 -15.88 12.64
CA ALA A 159 1.13 -15.82 14.04
C ALA A 159 2.24 -16.82 14.40
N ARG A 160 2.50 -17.79 13.51
CA ARG A 160 3.53 -18.82 13.70
C ARG A 160 4.92 -18.33 13.26
N ASP A 161 4.97 -17.49 12.23
CA ASP A 161 6.20 -16.92 11.67
C ASP A 161 6.66 -15.69 12.45
#